data_AF-A0A173XN10-F1
#
_entry.id   AF-A0A173XN10-F1
#
_cell.length_a   1.000
_cell.length_b   1.000
_cell.length_c   1.000
_cell.angle_alpha   90.00
_cell.angle_beta   90.00
_cell.angle_gamma   90.00
#
_symmetry.space_group_name_H-M   'P 1'
#
loop_
_entity.id
_entity.type
_entity.pdbx_description
1 polymer ?
#
loop_
_entity_poly.entity_id
_entity_poly.type
_entity_poly.pdbx_seq_one_letter_code
_entity_poly.pdbx_strand_id
1 'polypeptide(L)'
;MGNNKEKAITKMSMKLREENAPAIVEIKVVDDEFSSYMERKIQDDTYRFSVLADLLKRKKQGEVFSIEDEACQYFKSSGRYIHMYLNILEKGIPQLRVMVEKGKVSVAFASRITGLSAKKQKSVVAQIKKCNKTVDANRYIATYMKTERVKKMTGRGDELLLESNRVRCSTFCDIAEDVLENDILNTSDKEKIIGICEKIIKKYQN
;
A
#
# COMPACT_ATOMS: atom_id res chain seq x y z
N MET A 1 -40.64 -52.06 -43.47
CA MET A 1 -41.48 -50.95 -43.00
C MET A 1 -40.94 -50.47 -41.64
N GLY A 2 -40.22 -49.36 -41.63
CA GLY A 2 -39.66 -48.71 -40.43
C GLY A 2 -38.85 -47.51 -40.93
N ASN A 3 -39.02 -46.28 -40.48
CA ASN A 3 -39.87 -45.73 -39.44
C ASN A 3 -40.08 -44.25 -39.83
N ASN A 4 -41.08 -43.95 -40.67
CA ASN A 4 -41.34 -42.57 -41.15
C ASN A 4 -41.60 -41.58 -40.01
N LYS A 5 -42.00 -42.10 -38.84
CA LYS A 5 -42.15 -41.32 -37.61
C LYS A 5 -40.82 -40.84 -37.03
N GLU A 6 -39.76 -41.65 -37.06
CA GLU A 6 -38.42 -41.21 -36.60
C GLU A 6 -37.88 -40.08 -37.46
N LYS A 7 -37.97 -40.19 -38.80
CA LYS A 7 -37.53 -39.11 -39.70
C LYS A 7 -38.30 -37.80 -39.48
N ALA A 8 -39.59 -37.88 -39.16
CA ALA A 8 -40.41 -36.70 -38.85
C ALA A 8 -40.03 -36.07 -37.49
N ILE A 9 -39.73 -36.90 -36.48
CA ILE A 9 -39.28 -36.44 -35.15
C ILE A 9 -37.89 -35.79 -35.25
N THR A 10 -36.96 -36.36 -36.03
CA THR A 10 -35.64 -35.75 -36.27
C THR A 10 -35.76 -34.41 -37.00
N LYS A 11 -36.68 -34.30 -37.95
CA LYS A 11 -36.89 -33.05 -38.70
C LYS A 11 -37.54 -31.95 -37.86
N MET A 12 -38.50 -32.31 -36.98
CA MET A 12 -39.07 -31.38 -36.00
C MET A 12 -38.08 -30.99 -34.91
N SER A 13 -37.22 -31.90 -34.44
CA SER A 13 -36.22 -31.59 -33.43
C SER A 13 -35.10 -30.69 -33.96
N MET A 14 -34.75 -30.80 -35.25
CA MET A 14 -33.85 -29.83 -35.90
C MET A 14 -34.50 -28.46 -36.02
N LYS A 15 -35.77 -28.38 -36.47
CA LYS A 15 -36.50 -27.11 -36.53
C LYS A 15 -36.65 -26.43 -35.17
N LEU A 16 -36.96 -27.18 -34.12
CA LEU A 16 -37.06 -26.66 -32.76
C LEU A 16 -35.70 -26.21 -32.19
N ARG A 17 -34.58 -26.79 -32.67
CA ARG A 17 -33.23 -26.32 -32.34
C ARG A 17 -32.82 -25.08 -33.11
N GLU A 18 -33.31 -24.88 -34.34
CA GLU A 18 -33.09 -23.66 -35.13
C GLU A 18 -33.98 -22.51 -34.65
N GLU A 19 -35.25 -22.78 -34.33
CA GLU A 19 -36.21 -21.79 -33.82
C GLU A 19 -35.94 -21.39 -32.35
N ASN A 20 -35.35 -22.28 -31.55
CA ASN A 20 -34.90 -21.99 -30.18
C ASN A 20 -33.37 -21.95 -30.04
N ALA A 21 -32.62 -21.85 -31.15
CA ALA A 21 -31.22 -21.51 -31.05
C ALA A 21 -31.19 -20.15 -30.34
N PRO A 22 -30.60 -20.03 -29.12
CA PRO A 22 -30.37 -18.73 -28.55
C PRO A 22 -29.62 -17.97 -29.64
N ALA A 23 -30.13 -16.80 -30.02
CA ALA A 23 -29.41 -15.92 -30.92
C ALA A 23 -27.99 -15.88 -30.38
N ILE A 24 -27.07 -16.56 -31.07
CA ILE A 24 -25.66 -16.39 -30.84
C ILE A 24 -25.48 -14.98 -31.34
N VAL A 25 -25.65 -14.03 -30.42
CA VAL A 25 -25.10 -12.71 -30.56
C VAL A 25 -23.64 -13.04 -30.78
N GLU A 26 -23.21 -12.95 -32.04
CA GLU A 26 -21.82 -12.75 -32.36
C GLU A 26 -21.40 -11.62 -31.43
N ILE A 27 -20.73 -11.99 -30.33
CA ILE A 27 -19.97 -11.05 -29.54
C ILE A 27 -18.91 -10.62 -30.55
N LYS A 28 -19.23 -9.55 -31.29
CA LYS A 28 -18.30 -8.88 -32.18
C LYS A 28 -17.02 -8.80 -31.40
N VAL A 29 -15.98 -9.40 -31.97
CA VAL A 29 -14.60 -9.31 -31.52
C VAL A 29 -14.42 -7.90 -31.02
N VAL A 30 -14.29 -7.78 -29.71
CA VAL A 30 -14.23 -6.49 -29.02
C VAL A 30 -13.04 -5.78 -29.64
N ASP A 31 -13.30 -4.71 -30.40
CA ASP A 31 -12.30 -3.92 -31.15
C ASP A 31 -11.00 -3.89 -30.34
N ASP A 32 -9.88 -4.23 -30.97
CA ASP A 32 -8.57 -4.26 -30.30
C ASP A 32 -8.28 -2.94 -29.54
N GLU A 33 -8.86 -1.85 -30.03
CA GLU A 33 -8.82 -0.54 -29.40
C GLU A 33 -9.66 -0.43 -28.11
N PHE A 34 -10.85 -1.02 -28.05
CA PHE A 34 -11.66 -1.12 -26.83
C PHE A 34 -11.03 -2.08 -25.82
N SER A 35 -10.50 -3.21 -26.28
CA SER A 35 -9.76 -4.15 -25.43
C SER A 35 -8.53 -3.47 -24.82
N SER A 36 -7.74 -2.76 -25.63
CA SER A 36 -6.59 -1.96 -25.18
C SER A 36 -6.99 -0.81 -24.23
N TYR A 37 -8.12 -0.15 -24.47
CA TYR A 37 -8.66 0.88 -23.59
C TYR A 37 -9.06 0.30 -22.23
N MET A 38 -9.76 -0.83 -22.21
CA MET A 38 -10.16 -1.51 -20.98
C MET A 38 -8.96 -2.04 -20.22
N GLU A 39 -7.95 -2.57 -20.89
CA GLU A 39 -6.69 -2.99 -20.25
C GLU A 39 -5.95 -1.82 -19.59
N ARG A 40 -5.91 -0.65 -20.24
CA ARG A 40 -5.34 0.57 -19.64
C ARG A 40 -6.19 1.09 -18.47
N LYS A 41 -7.52 1.10 -18.62
CA LYS A 41 -8.47 1.50 -17.56
C LYS A 41 -8.39 0.59 -16.34
N ILE A 42 -8.21 -0.71 -16.55
CA ILE A 42 -8.03 -1.70 -15.47
C ILE A 42 -6.75 -1.46 -14.68
N GLN A 43 -5.77 -0.71 -15.22
CA GLN A 43 -4.56 -0.29 -14.49
C GLN A 43 -4.72 1.03 -13.74
N ASP A 44 -5.77 1.81 -14.02
CA ASP A 44 -6.04 3.08 -13.36
C ASP A 44 -6.56 2.87 -11.93
N ASP A 45 -5.91 3.52 -10.96
CA ASP A 45 -6.24 3.38 -9.54
C ASP A 45 -7.63 3.92 -9.21
N THR A 46 -8.05 5.01 -9.85
CA THR A 46 -9.38 5.61 -9.65
C THR A 46 -10.46 4.63 -10.07
N TYR A 47 -10.29 4.01 -11.24
CA TYR A 47 -11.20 3.00 -11.74
C TYR A 47 -11.26 1.77 -10.82
N ARG A 48 -10.11 1.24 -10.41
CA ARG A 48 -10.03 0.11 -9.47
C ARG A 48 -10.77 0.37 -8.16
N PHE A 49 -10.57 1.55 -7.57
CA PHE A 49 -11.28 1.91 -6.35
C PHE A 49 -12.80 2.06 -6.56
N SER A 50 -13.24 2.53 -7.74
CA SER A 50 -14.67 2.62 -8.05
C SER A 50 -15.34 1.26 -8.14
N VAL A 51 -14.73 0.31 -8.86
CA VAL A 51 -15.24 -1.07 -8.98
C VAL A 51 -15.26 -1.76 -7.62
N LEU A 52 -14.19 -1.65 -6.83
CA LEU A 52 -14.16 -2.26 -5.49
C LEU A 52 -15.19 -1.64 -4.53
N ALA A 53 -15.46 -0.33 -4.65
CA ALA A 53 -16.51 0.32 -3.85
C ALA A 53 -17.91 -0.19 -4.24
N ASP A 54 -18.16 -0.44 -5.53
CA ASP A 54 -19.40 -1.04 -6.01
C ASP A 54 -19.56 -2.50 -5.52
N LEU A 55 -18.50 -3.31 -5.63
CA LEU A 55 -18.49 -4.68 -5.10
C LEU A 55 -18.77 -4.72 -3.58
N LEU A 56 -18.22 -3.78 -2.82
CA LEU A 56 -18.52 -3.64 -1.39
C LEU A 56 -19.99 -3.30 -1.13
N LYS A 57 -20.63 -2.49 -1.99
CA LYS A 57 -22.05 -2.17 -1.90
C LYS A 57 -22.91 -3.38 -2.22
N ARG A 58 -22.61 -4.09 -3.31
CA ARG A 58 -23.32 -5.30 -3.76
C ARG A 58 -23.19 -6.45 -2.77
N LYS A 59 -22.03 -6.62 -2.12
CA LYS A 59 -21.86 -7.58 -1.02
C LYS A 59 -22.79 -7.29 0.16
N LYS A 60 -22.98 -6.02 0.54
CA LYS A 60 -23.92 -5.63 1.59
C LYS A 60 -25.38 -5.92 1.22
N GLN A 61 -25.68 -5.95 -0.08
CA GLN A 61 -26.99 -6.29 -0.63
C GLN A 61 -27.19 -7.79 -0.83
N GLY A 62 -26.16 -8.61 -0.56
CA GLY A 62 -26.20 -10.07 -0.74
C GLY A 62 -26.02 -10.54 -2.18
N GLU A 63 -25.69 -9.64 -3.12
CA GLU A 63 -25.51 -9.95 -4.54
C GLU A 63 -24.12 -10.55 -4.86
N VAL A 64 -23.14 -10.32 -3.99
CA VAL A 64 -21.75 -10.76 -4.17
C VAL A 64 -21.35 -11.59 -2.97
N PHE A 65 -20.97 -12.85 -3.21
CA PHE A 65 -20.49 -13.76 -2.17
C PHE A 65 -19.05 -13.46 -1.76
N SER A 66 -18.17 -13.23 -2.75
CA SER A 66 -16.74 -13.01 -2.53
C SER A 66 -16.22 -11.85 -3.39
N ILE A 67 -15.93 -10.72 -2.75
CA ILE A 67 -15.34 -9.55 -3.43
C ILE A 67 -13.95 -9.90 -3.97
N GLU A 68 -13.19 -10.73 -3.25
CA GLU A 68 -11.85 -11.10 -3.64
C GLU A 68 -11.84 -11.92 -4.92
N ASP A 69 -12.72 -12.92 -5.04
CA ASP A 69 -12.79 -13.76 -6.23
C ASP A 69 -13.23 -12.95 -7.46
N GLU A 70 -14.29 -12.15 -7.31
CA GLU A 70 -14.77 -11.27 -8.39
C GLU A 70 -13.70 -10.25 -8.81
N ALA A 71 -13.05 -9.59 -7.85
CA ALA A 71 -12.02 -8.61 -8.15
C ALA A 71 -10.75 -9.23 -8.73
N CYS A 72 -10.32 -10.41 -8.26
CA CYS A 72 -9.15 -11.10 -8.80
C CYS A 72 -9.36 -11.48 -10.27
N GLN A 73 -10.54 -12.01 -10.60
CA GLN A 73 -10.91 -12.35 -11.97
C GLN A 73 -10.99 -11.09 -12.84
N TYR A 74 -11.67 -10.04 -12.34
CA TYR A 74 -11.89 -8.82 -13.09
C TYR A 74 -10.60 -8.05 -13.38
N PHE A 75 -9.74 -7.86 -12.38
CA PHE A 75 -8.49 -7.12 -12.52
C PHE A 75 -7.31 -7.99 -12.98
N LYS A 76 -7.51 -9.29 -13.22
CA LYS A 76 -6.44 -10.26 -13.52
C LYS A 76 -5.26 -10.12 -12.56
N SER A 77 -5.56 -9.98 -11.27
CA SER A 77 -4.62 -9.58 -10.23
C SER A 77 -4.67 -10.53 -9.04
N SER A 78 -3.57 -10.59 -8.26
CA SER A 78 -3.51 -11.44 -7.06
C SER A 78 -4.43 -10.94 -5.94
N GLY A 79 -4.99 -11.86 -5.15
CA GLY A 79 -5.80 -11.53 -3.97
C GLY A 79 -5.06 -10.63 -2.99
N ARG A 80 -3.75 -10.85 -2.80
CA ARG A 80 -2.90 -9.95 -1.99
C ARG A 80 -2.97 -8.50 -2.46
N TYR A 81 -2.98 -8.27 -3.77
CA TYR A 81 -3.05 -6.93 -4.33
C TYR A 81 -4.45 -6.33 -4.13
N ILE A 82 -5.51 -7.11 -4.34
CA ILE A 82 -6.90 -6.70 -4.07
C ILE A 82 -7.08 -6.29 -2.61
N HIS A 83 -6.58 -7.08 -1.66
CA HIS A 83 -6.62 -6.75 -0.24
C HIS A 83 -5.96 -5.42 0.09
N MET A 84 -4.92 -5.01 -0.64
CA MET A 84 -4.29 -3.70 -0.40
C MET A 84 -5.24 -2.55 -0.73
N TYR A 85 -5.97 -2.62 -1.84
CA TYR A 85 -7.01 -1.63 -2.17
C TYR A 85 -8.15 -1.65 -1.17
N LEU A 86 -8.66 -2.84 -0.81
CA LEU A 86 -9.73 -2.97 0.19
C LEU A 86 -9.33 -2.36 1.53
N ASN A 87 -8.11 -2.62 2.00
CA ASN A 87 -7.58 -1.98 3.21
C ASN A 87 -7.62 -0.45 3.14
N ILE A 88 -7.30 0.15 1.98
CA ILE A 88 -7.34 1.60 1.78
C ILE A 88 -8.78 2.11 1.77
N LEU A 89 -9.71 1.39 1.15
CA LEU A 89 -11.13 1.75 1.11
C LEU A 89 -11.81 1.68 2.48
N GLU A 90 -11.55 0.60 3.23
CA GLU A 90 -12.28 0.31 4.46
C GLU A 90 -11.65 0.98 5.70
N LYS A 91 -10.31 1.08 5.73
CA LYS A 91 -9.55 1.52 6.92
C LYS A 91 -8.74 2.80 6.69
N GLY A 92 -8.57 3.20 5.43
CA GLY A 92 -7.86 4.42 5.06
C GLY A 92 -8.72 5.67 5.24
N ILE A 93 -8.10 6.77 5.64
CA ILE A 93 -8.76 8.08 5.55
C ILE A 93 -8.98 8.45 4.07
N PRO A 94 -10.05 9.19 3.70
CA PRO A 94 -10.35 9.52 2.31
C PRO A 94 -9.17 10.19 1.57
N GLN A 95 -8.39 11.03 2.25
CA GLN A 95 -7.25 11.72 1.65
C GLN A 95 -6.12 10.76 1.26
N LEU A 96 -6.00 9.59 1.91
CA LEU A 96 -5.00 8.58 1.56
C LEU A 96 -5.32 7.94 0.21
N ARG A 97 -6.60 7.60 -0.02
CA ARG A 97 -7.08 7.11 -1.32
C ARG A 97 -6.77 8.10 -2.44
N VAL A 98 -7.05 9.39 -2.21
CA VAL A 98 -6.76 10.46 -3.19
C VAL A 98 -5.26 10.55 -3.52
N MET A 99 -4.35 10.27 -2.56
CA MET A 99 -2.92 10.24 -2.86
C MET A 99 -2.54 9.07 -3.78
N VAL A 100 -3.24 7.93 -3.68
CA VAL A 100 -3.02 6.77 -4.54
C VAL A 100 -3.57 7.04 -5.95
N GLU A 101 -4.81 7.51 -6.05
CA GLU A 101 -5.46 7.86 -7.34
C GLU A 101 -4.65 8.89 -8.14
N LYS A 102 -3.93 9.79 -7.47
CA LYS A 102 -3.03 10.78 -8.10
C LYS A 102 -1.62 10.25 -8.38
N GLY A 103 -1.34 8.98 -8.14
CA GLY A 103 -0.02 8.36 -8.28
C GLY A 103 1.05 8.90 -7.32
N LYS A 104 0.67 9.69 -6.29
CA LYS A 104 1.60 10.30 -5.32
C LYS A 104 2.15 9.30 -4.30
N VAL A 105 1.44 8.20 -4.08
CA VAL A 105 1.88 7.09 -3.24
C VAL A 105 1.45 5.78 -3.88
N SER A 106 2.28 4.74 -3.80
CA SER A 106 1.86 3.42 -4.29
C SER A 106 0.81 2.78 -3.38
N VAL A 107 -0.04 1.93 -3.97
CA VAL A 107 -1.03 1.10 -3.26
C VAL A 107 -0.41 0.32 -2.10
N ALA A 108 0.78 -0.28 -2.31
CA ALA A 108 1.46 -1.07 -1.30
C ALA A 108 1.85 -0.23 -0.06
N PHE A 109 2.35 0.99 -0.27
CA PHE A 109 2.69 1.89 0.83
C PHE A 109 1.45 2.50 1.48
N ALA A 110 0.43 2.85 0.70
CA ALA A 110 -0.84 3.32 1.25
C ALA A 110 -1.52 2.26 2.11
N SER A 111 -1.55 1.00 1.67
CA SER A 111 -2.11 -0.10 2.46
C SER A 111 -1.38 -0.29 3.80
N ARG A 112 -0.06 -0.07 3.88
CA ARG A 112 0.66 -0.11 5.15
C ARG A 112 0.23 1.00 6.12
N ILE A 113 -0.07 2.20 5.59
CA ILE A 113 -0.52 3.35 6.39
C ILE A 113 -1.85 3.06 7.08
N THR A 114 -2.72 2.22 6.49
CA THR A 114 -4.03 1.91 7.08
C THR A 114 -3.93 1.11 8.39
N GLY A 115 -2.78 0.50 8.67
CA GLY A 115 -2.48 -0.13 9.97
C GLY A 115 -2.17 0.87 11.11
N LEU A 116 -2.21 2.17 10.82
CA LEU A 116 -2.04 3.26 11.79
C LEU A 116 -3.40 3.84 12.20
N SER A 117 -3.43 4.52 13.36
CA SER A 117 -4.61 5.28 13.78
C SER A 117 -4.89 6.44 12.82
N ALA A 118 -6.15 6.84 12.69
CA ALA A 118 -6.56 7.93 11.78
C ALA A 118 -5.76 9.23 12.00
N LYS A 119 -5.39 9.56 13.25
CA LYS A 119 -4.53 10.72 13.56
C LYS A 119 -3.14 10.60 12.91
N LYS A 120 -2.51 9.42 13.00
CA LYS A 120 -1.22 9.14 12.38
C LYS A 120 -1.31 9.09 10.85
N GLN A 121 -2.38 8.51 10.30
CA GLN A 121 -2.64 8.54 8.86
C GLN A 121 -2.70 9.98 8.33
N LYS A 122 -3.43 10.87 9.01
CA LYS A 122 -3.52 12.30 8.63
C LYS A 122 -2.15 12.97 8.64
N SER A 123 -1.32 12.69 9.65
CA SER A 123 0.04 13.22 9.76
C SER A 123 0.93 12.76 8.60
N VAL A 124 0.90 11.46 8.28
CA VAL A 124 1.65 10.88 7.16
C VAL A 124 1.19 11.49 5.82
N VAL A 125 -0.13 11.59 5.59
CA VAL A 125 -0.67 12.20 4.36
C VAL A 125 -0.26 13.67 4.23
N ALA A 126 -0.21 14.43 5.33
CA ALA A 126 0.27 15.82 5.28
C ALA A 126 1.73 15.93 4.84
N GLN A 127 2.58 14.95 5.17
CA GLN A 127 3.96 14.90 4.71
C GLN A 127 4.06 14.44 3.25
N ILE A 128 3.29 13.42 2.84
CA ILE A 128 3.24 12.95 1.45
C ILE A 128 2.85 14.09 0.49
N LYS A 129 1.90 14.95 0.90
CA LYS A 129 1.49 16.12 0.09
C LYS A 129 2.63 17.09 -0.21
N LYS A 130 3.65 17.16 0.65
CA LYS A 130 4.84 18.00 0.46
C LYS A 130 5.88 17.36 -0.45
N CYS A 131 5.74 16.06 -0.77
CA CYS A 131 6.66 15.37 -1.66
C CYS A 131 6.37 15.70 -3.13
N ASN A 132 7.44 16.07 -3.84
CA ASN A 132 7.35 16.34 -5.28
C ASN A 132 7.22 15.03 -6.06
N LYS A 133 8.04 14.02 -5.74
CA LYS A 133 8.06 12.72 -6.40
C LYS A 133 7.48 11.61 -5.52
N THR A 134 6.86 10.63 -6.16
CA THR A 134 6.30 9.43 -5.53
C THR A 134 7.38 8.60 -4.81
N VAL A 135 8.60 8.58 -5.33
CA VAL A 135 9.74 7.89 -4.71
C VAL A 135 10.06 8.48 -3.33
N ASP A 136 10.00 9.80 -3.20
CA ASP A 136 10.28 10.49 -1.92
C ASP A 136 9.19 10.19 -0.89
N ALA A 137 7.93 10.21 -1.33
CA ALA A 137 6.79 9.83 -0.48
C ALA A 137 6.92 8.37 0.00
N ASN A 138 7.20 7.44 -0.91
CA ASN A 138 7.38 6.03 -0.56
C ASN A 138 8.57 5.82 0.39
N ARG A 139 9.70 6.51 0.18
CA ARG A 139 10.87 6.47 1.07
C ARG A 139 10.53 6.98 2.48
N TYR A 140 9.83 8.11 2.57
CA TYR A 140 9.35 8.65 3.84
C TYR A 140 8.48 7.64 4.59
N ILE A 141 7.49 7.03 3.90
CA ILE A 141 6.58 6.06 4.51
C ILE A 141 7.35 4.82 4.99
N ALA A 142 8.30 4.32 4.19
CA ALA A 142 9.13 3.18 4.58
C ALA A 142 9.85 3.43 5.91
N THR A 143 10.51 4.59 6.04
CA THR A 143 11.20 5.00 7.26
C THR A 143 10.22 5.17 8.41
N TYR A 144 9.10 5.85 8.19
CA TYR A 144 8.09 6.09 9.22
C TYR A 144 7.53 4.76 9.78
N MET A 145 7.17 3.82 8.90
CA MET A 145 6.61 2.52 9.30
C MET A 145 7.65 1.66 10.01
N LYS A 146 8.93 1.75 9.63
CA LYS A 146 10.02 1.07 10.36
C LYS A 146 10.11 1.60 11.79
N THR A 147 10.10 2.91 11.97
CA THR A 147 10.15 3.55 13.30
C THR A 147 8.91 3.19 14.14
N GLU A 148 7.72 3.22 13.56
CA GLU A 148 6.48 2.83 14.26
C GLU A 148 6.48 1.36 14.67
N ARG A 149 7.03 0.47 13.83
CA ARG A 149 7.16 -0.95 14.16
C ARG A 149 8.14 -1.16 15.32
N VAL A 150 9.28 -0.46 15.31
CA VAL A 150 10.23 -0.49 16.43
C VAL A 150 9.53 -0.05 17.72
N LYS A 151 8.85 1.11 17.72
CA LYS A 151 8.09 1.61 18.88
C LYS A 151 7.06 0.61 19.42
N LYS A 152 6.33 -0.07 18.53
CA LYS A 152 5.36 -1.10 18.92
C LYS A 152 6.00 -2.36 19.50
N MET A 153 7.11 -2.82 18.94
CA MET A 153 7.80 -4.03 19.43
C MET A 153 8.51 -3.78 20.76
N THR A 154 8.91 -2.55 21.02
CA THR A 154 9.74 -2.27 22.18
C THR A 154 8.94 -1.86 23.40
N GLY A 155 7.79 -1.19 23.29
CA GLY A 155 7.12 -0.53 24.43
C GLY A 155 7.98 0.53 25.18
N ARG A 156 9.28 0.56 24.86
CA ARG A 156 10.44 1.26 25.43
C ARG A 156 11.23 1.94 24.29
N GLY A 157 10.53 2.42 23.26
CA GLY A 157 11.17 2.97 22.04
C GLY A 157 12.07 4.19 22.33
N ASP A 158 11.73 4.94 23.37
CA ASP A 158 12.55 6.05 23.87
C ASP A 158 13.71 5.53 24.73
N GLU A 159 13.52 4.44 25.47
CA GLU A 159 14.55 3.78 26.30
C GLU A 159 15.66 3.14 25.46
N LEU A 160 15.34 2.50 24.32
CA LEU A 160 16.38 1.94 23.43
C LEU A 160 17.12 3.01 22.61
N LEU A 161 16.46 4.13 22.31
CA LEU A 161 17.14 5.31 21.76
C LEU A 161 18.06 5.93 22.83
N LEU A 162 17.62 6.00 24.09
CA LEU A 162 18.44 6.43 25.22
C LEU A 162 19.59 5.45 25.50
N GLU A 163 19.37 4.14 25.44
CA GLU A 163 20.40 3.11 25.62
C GLU A 163 21.43 3.16 24.48
N SER A 164 20.97 3.23 23.22
CA SER A 164 21.86 3.38 22.07
C SER A 164 22.60 4.72 22.08
N ASN A 165 21.98 5.80 22.57
CA ASN A 165 22.63 7.08 22.73
C ASN A 165 23.57 7.09 23.95
N ARG A 166 23.27 6.37 25.04
CA ARG A 166 24.16 6.18 26.20
C ARG A 166 25.40 5.40 25.81
N VAL A 167 25.25 4.29 25.08
CA VAL A 167 26.39 3.50 24.58
C VAL A 167 27.25 4.34 23.64
N ARG A 168 26.64 5.11 22.72
CA ARG A 168 27.37 6.05 21.85
C ARG A 168 28.00 7.23 22.62
N CYS A 169 27.37 7.69 23.69
CA CYS A 169 27.90 8.75 24.54
C CYS A 169 29.11 8.24 25.32
N SER A 170 29.05 7.00 25.85
CA SER A 170 30.20 6.34 26.48
C SER A 170 31.36 6.24 25.50
N THR A 171 31.16 5.65 24.32
CA THR A 171 32.22 5.54 23.31
C THR A 171 32.74 6.90 22.84
N PHE A 172 31.88 7.93 22.77
CA PHE A 172 32.30 9.30 22.45
C PHE A 172 33.12 9.93 23.58
N CYS A 173 32.75 9.71 24.85
CA CYS A 173 33.51 10.16 26.01
C CYS A 173 34.86 9.45 26.08
N ASP A 174 34.91 8.14 25.88
CA ASP A 174 36.16 7.36 25.88
C ASP A 174 37.13 7.89 24.80
N ILE A 175 36.63 8.14 23.58
CA ILE A 175 37.42 8.73 22.49
C ILE A 175 37.83 10.18 22.79
N ALA A 176 36.96 10.96 23.44
CA ALA A 176 37.26 12.33 23.80
C ALA A 176 38.32 12.41 24.91
N GLU A 177 38.27 11.52 25.89
CA GLU A 177 39.30 11.35 26.93
C GLU A 177 40.65 10.98 26.30
N ASP A 178 40.69 9.98 25.42
CA ASP A 178 41.90 9.61 24.67
C ASP A 178 42.49 10.80 23.89
N VAL A 179 41.63 11.63 23.27
CA VAL A 179 42.06 12.81 22.51
C VAL A 179 42.55 13.94 23.43
N LEU A 180 41.95 14.09 24.61
CA LEU A 180 42.34 15.11 25.60
C LEU A 180 43.63 14.75 26.36
N GLU A 181 43.90 13.46 26.55
CA GLU A 181 45.15 12.96 27.17
C GLU A 181 46.35 13.06 26.21
N ASN A 182 46.12 13.20 24.90
CA ASN A 182 47.19 13.44 23.94
C ASN A 182 47.75 14.88 24.05
N ASP A 183 49.09 15.00 23.99
CA ASP A 183 49.83 16.27 24.08
C ASP A 183 49.78 17.12 22.79
N ILE A 184 49.04 16.66 21.78
CA ILE A 184 48.96 17.30 20.46
C ILE A 184 48.06 18.54 20.48
N LEU A 185 47.06 18.57 21.37
CA LEU A 185 46.09 19.67 21.45
C LEU A 185 46.55 20.74 22.45
N ASN A 186 46.43 22.01 22.05
CA ASN A 186 46.64 23.12 22.97
C ASN A 186 45.48 23.24 23.98
N THR A 187 45.71 23.95 25.09
CA THR A 187 44.76 24.08 26.20
C THR A 187 43.39 24.65 25.76
N SER A 188 43.37 25.61 24.83
CA SER A 188 42.12 26.22 24.36
C SER A 188 41.25 25.26 23.56
N ASP A 189 41.87 24.39 22.75
CA ASP A 189 41.13 23.41 21.96
C ASP A 189 40.64 22.25 22.83
N LYS A 190 41.40 21.87 23.87
CA LYS A 190 40.95 20.94 24.91
C LYS A 190 39.69 21.48 25.61
N GLU A 191 39.66 22.74 26.02
CA GLU A 191 38.50 23.38 26.66
C GLU A 191 37.25 23.40 25.76
N LYS A 192 37.41 23.65 24.46
CA LYS A 192 36.28 23.62 23.51
C LYS A 192 35.68 22.22 23.36
N ILE A 193 36.52 21.19 23.29
CA ILE A 193 36.08 19.79 23.20
C ILE A 193 35.31 19.43 24.47
N ILE A 194 35.84 19.75 25.65
CA ILE A 194 35.17 19.54 26.95
C ILE A 194 33.79 20.22 26.94
N GLY A 195 33.69 21.49 26.54
CA GLY A 195 32.41 22.21 26.49
C GLY A 195 31.40 21.64 25.48
N ILE A 196 31.86 20.98 24.41
CA ILE A 196 31.00 20.25 23.47
C ILE A 196 30.50 18.95 24.12
N CYS A 197 31.39 18.19 24.78
CA CYS A 197 31.05 16.97 25.50
C CYS A 197 30.00 17.24 26.60
N GLU A 198 30.19 18.26 27.43
CA GLU A 198 29.25 18.65 28.48
C GLU A 198 27.85 18.98 27.93
N LYS A 199 27.79 19.73 26.82
CA LYS A 199 26.51 20.07 26.15
C LYS A 199 25.81 18.83 25.62
N ILE A 200 26.56 17.87 25.08
CA ILE A 200 26.03 16.60 24.57
C ILE A 200 25.51 15.75 25.73
N ILE A 201 26.31 15.56 26.79
CA ILE A 201 25.93 14.82 28.00
C ILE A 201 24.64 15.40 28.60
N LYS A 202 24.58 16.72 28.81
CA LYS A 202 23.40 17.40 29.36
C LYS A 202 22.15 17.25 28.48
N LYS A 203 22.32 17.14 27.17
CA LYS A 203 21.23 16.94 26.21
C LYS A 203 20.67 15.52 26.23
N TYR A 204 21.45 14.51 26.62
CA TYR A 204 21.07 13.10 26.55
C TYR A 204 20.90 12.42 27.93
N GLN A 205 21.20 13.11 29.03
CA GLN A 205 20.91 12.66 30.41
C GLN A 205 19.53 13.09 30.94
N ASN A 206 18.85 14.04 30.27
CA ASN A 206 17.46 14.44 30.53
C ASN A 206 16.52 13.89 29.45
#